data_AF-A7IKS7-F1
#
_entry.id   AF-A7IKS7-F1
#
_cell.length_a   1.000
_cell.length_b   1.000
_cell.length_c   1.000
_cell.angle_alpha   90.00
_cell.angle_beta   90.00
_cell.angle_gamma   90.00
#
_symmetry.space_group_name_H-M   'P 1'
#
loop_
_entity.id
_entity.type
_entity.pdbx_description
1 polymer ?
#
loop_
_entity_poly.entity_id
_entity_poly.type
_entity_poly.pdbx_seq_one_letter_code
_entity_poly.pdbx_strand_id
1 'polypeptide(L)'
;MSYPLVKRVPHRMLGDMLRMMLSDKLYFDLTLEEGRTLSRAFTAVAFDWRRTDSIYLSPVGSDDEFSAAVTQDGLHVETAEGRRHLNWDDVTELAERLAVE
;
A
#
# COMPACT_ATOMS: atom_id res chain seq x y z
N MET A 1 11.62 8.15 11.56
CA MET A 1 10.19 7.78 11.54
C MET A 1 10.11 6.28 11.46
N SER A 2 9.06 5.66 12.02
CA SER A 2 8.80 4.23 11.78
C SER A 2 7.98 4.09 10.50
N TYR A 3 8.32 3.11 9.67
CA TYR A 3 7.58 2.72 8.48
C TYR A 3 6.95 1.36 8.74
N PRO A 4 5.81 1.03 8.10
CA PRO A 4 5.07 1.84 7.11
C PRO A 4 4.29 3.04 7.71
N LEU A 5 3.91 4.00 6.88
CA LEU A 5 3.15 5.20 7.28
C LEU A 5 2.11 5.55 6.20
N VAL A 6 0.95 6.07 6.59
CA VAL A 6 -0.02 6.72 5.69
C VAL A 6 -0.28 8.12 6.19
N LYS A 7 -0.39 9.10 5.28
CA LYS A 7 -0.76 10.47 5.62
C LYS A 7 -1.57 11.12 4.49
N ARG A 8 -2.42 12.09 4.84
CA ARG A 8 -3.06 12.95 3.83
C ARG A 8 -2.07 13.88 3.14
N VAL A 9 -2.24 14.05 1.83
CA VAL A 9 -1.51 15.02 1.01
C VAL A 9 -2.48 15.73 0.05
N PRO A 10 -2.34 17.05 -0.15
CA PRO A 10 -3.16 17.76 -1.13
C PRO A 10 -2.59 17.59 -2.54
N HIS A 11 -3.45 17.31 -3.52
CA HIS A 11 -3.10 17.30 -4.94
C HIS A 11 -3.93 18.34 -5.71
N ARG A 12 -3.27 19.09 -6.59
CA ARG A 12 -3.89 20.25 -7.27
C ARG A 12 -5.12 19.89 -8.09
N MET A 13 -5.12 18.75 -8.78
CA MET A 13 -6.22 18.34 -9.67
C MET A 13 -7.13 17.27 -9.07
N LEU A 14 -6.61 16.45 -8.16
CA LEU A 14 -7.31 15.28 -7.62
C LEU A 14 -7.88 15.53 -6.21
N GLY A 15 -7.57 16.69 -5.60
CA GLY A 15 -7.99 17.01 -4.25
C GLY A 15 -7.18 16.28 -3.19
N ASP A 16 -7.81 15.93 -2.09
CA ASP A 16 -7.18 15.19 -1.00
C ASP A 16 -6.84 13.76 -1.42
N MET A 17 -5.61 13.36 -1.13
CA MET A 17 -5.06 12.04 -1.43
C MET A 17 -4.39 11.46 -0.18
N LEU A 18 -4.09 10.16 -0.21
CA LEU A 18 -3.29 9.46 0.78
C LEU A 18 -1.92 9.13 0.21
N ARG A 19 -0.86 9.49 0.93
CA ARG A 19 0.49 9.02 0.66
C ARG A 19 0.81 7.83 1.55
N MET A 20 0.85 6.65 0.96
CA MET A 20 1.34 5.43 1.61
C MET A 20 2.86 5.34 1.45
N MET A 21 3.60 5.42 2.54
CA MET A 21 5.06 5.41 2.57
C MET A 21 5.59 4.09 3.15
N LEU A 22 6.47 3.43 2.41
CA LEU A 22 7.18 2.23 2.84
C LEU A 22 8.64 2.52 3.22
N SER A 23 9.15 3.68 2.79
CA SER A 23 10.41 4.30 3.21
C SER A 23 10.37 5.82 2.92
N ASP A 24 11.45 6.55 3.18
CA ASP A 24 11.56 7.97 2.82
C ASP A 24 11.51 8.20 1.30
N LYS A 25 11.87 7.18 0.50
CA LYS A 25 11.99 7.26 -0.96
C LYS A 25 10.94 6.46 -1.72
N LEU A 26 10.25 5.54 -1.04
CA LEU A 26 9.25 4.66 -1.62
C LEU A 26 7.88 5.01 -1.07
N TYR A 27 7.06 5.63 -1.91
CA TYR A 27 5.70 6.00 -1.55
C TYR A 27 4.77 5.93 -2.77
N PHE A 28 3.48 5.76 -2.49
CA PHE A 28 2.42 5.76 -3.48
C PHE A 28 1.38 6.79 -3.07
N ASP A 29 1.09 7.71 -3.99
CA ASP A 29 0.00 8.67 -3.81
C ASP A 29 -1.28 8.07 -4.40
N LEU A 30 -2.24 7.86 -3.50
CA LEU A 30 -3.50 7.17 -3.75
C LEU A 30 -4.65 8.16 -3.62
N THR A 31 -5.62 8.11 -4.51
CA THR A 31 -6.93 8.70 -4.24
C THR A 31 -7.54 8.05 -2.99
N LEU A 32 -8.51 8.72 -2.34
CA LEU A 32 -9.18 8.14 -1.16
C LEU A 32 -9.87 6.80 -1.49
N GLU A 33 -10.36 6.63 -2.72
CA GLU A 33 -10.99 5.39 -3.16
C GLU A 33 -9.96 4.27 -3.39
N GLU A 34 -8.82 4.58 -3.99
CA GLU A 34 -7.70 3.63 -4.14
C GLU A 34 -7.16 3.20 -2.77
N GLY A 35 -7.00 4.14 -1.83
CA GLY A 35 -6.60 3.83 -0.46
C GLY A 35 -7.55 2.85 0.22
N ARG A 36 -8.87 3.10 0.15
CA ARG A 36 -9.90 2.17 0.67
C ARG A 36 -9.89 0.82 -0.03
N THR A 37 -9.55 0.79 -1.32
CA THR A 37 -9.47 -0.45 -2.10
C THR A 37 -8.27 -1.29 -1.65
N LEU A 38 -7.10 -0.68 -1.50
CA LEU A 38 -5.92 -1.35 -0.94
C LEU A 38 -6.13 -1.79 0.50
N SER A 39 -6.80 -0.99 1.33
CA SER A 39 -7.17 -1.38 2.70
C SER A 39 -7.95 -2.69 2.74
N ARG A 40 -8.98 -2.83 1.89
CA ARG A 40 -9.77 -4.06 1.78
C ARG A 40 -8.94 -5.23 1.26
N ALA A 41 -8.08 -4.99 0.28
CA ALA A 41 -7.20 -6.03 -0.27
C ALA A 41 -6.22 -6.54 0.79
N PHE A 42 -5.56 -5.64 1.53
CA PHE A 42 -4.65 -6.00 2.63
C PHE A 42 -5.36 -6.73 3.75
N THR A 43 -6.55 -6.28 4.14
CA THR A 43 -7.38 -6.98 5.15
C THR A 43 -7.70 -8.40 4.70
N ALA A 44 -8.14 -8.58 3.45
CA ALA A 44 -8.51 -9.89 2.92
C ALA A 44 -7.31 -10.83 2.84
N VAL A 45 -6.16 -10.33 2.37
CA VAL A 45 -4.94 -11.12 2.21
C VAL A 45 -4.30 -11.46 3.57
N ALA A 46 -4.32 -10.55 4.54
CA ALA A 46 -3.87 -10.85 5.89
C ALA A 46 -4.73 -11.93 6.57
N PHE A 47 -6.03 -11.97 6.26
CA PHE A 47 -6.95 -12.99 6.78
C PHE A 47 -6.71 -14.39 6.16
N ASP A 48 -6.54 -14.49 4.84
CA ASP A 48 -6.25 -15.76 4.16
C ASP A 48 -5.33 -15.57 2.94
N TRP A 49 -4.03 -15.48 3.21
CA TRP A 49 -3.01 -15.19 2.20
C TRP A 49 -2.87 -16.25 1.11
N ARG A 50 -3.31 -17.50 1.37
CA ARG A 50 -3.14 -18.62 0.42
C ARG A 50 -4.05 -18.53 -0.81
N ARG A 51 -5.01 -17.61 -0.80
CA ARG A 51 -5.99 -17.43 -1.88
C ARG A 51 -5.60 -16.36 -2.89
N THR A 52 -4.49 -15.68 -2.68
CA THR A 52 -4.07 -14.56 -3.50
C THR A 52 -2.58 -14.69 -3.75
N ASP A 53 -2.19 -14.68 -5.03
CA ASP A 53 -0.77 -14.77 -5.39
C ASP A 53 -0.12 -13.38 -5.45
N SER A 54 -0.88 -12.35 -5.82
CA SER A 54 -0.40 -10.98 -5.94
C SER A 54 -1.48 -9.92 -5.76
N ILE A 55 -1.04 -8.70 -5.43
CA ILE A 55 -1.85 -7.48 -5.41
C ILE A 55 -1.22 -6.51 -6.41
N TYR A 56 -2.04 -5.96 -7.31
CA TYR A 56 -1.63 -4.98 -8.30
C TYR A 56 -2.54 -3.76 -8.26
N LEU A 57 -1.95 -2.57 -8.34
CA LEU A 57 -2.65 -1.31 -8.53
C LEU A 57 -1.75 -0.36 -9.32
N SER A 58 -2.29 0.30 -10.33
CA SER A 58 -1.64 1.44 -10.99
C SER A 58 -2.34 2.72 -10.50
N PRO A 59 -1.82 3.40 -9.46
CA PRO A 59 -2.52 4.52 -8.85
C PRO A 59 -2.49 5.75 -9.75
N VAL A 60 -3.63 6.42 -9.88
CA VAL A 60 -3.77 7.57 -10.82
C VAL A 60 -2.89 8.75 -10.45
N GLY A 61 -2.58 8.94 -9.15
CA GLY A 61 -1.74 10.04 -8.69
C GLY A 61 -0.30 9.65 -8.37
N SER A 62 0.13 8.45 -8.77
CA SER A 62 1.49 7.95 -8.59
C SER A 62 2.14 7.76 -9.97
N ASP A 63 3.42 8.14 -10.09
CA ASP A 63 4.21 7.84 -11.29
C ASP A 63 4.61 6.35 -11.37
N ASP A 64 4.58 5.67 -10.21
CA ASP A 64 4.94 4.25 -10.06
C ASP A 64 3.70 3.37 -9.83
N GLU A 65 3.76 2.13 -10.32
CA GLU A 65 2.79 1.09 -10.01
C GLU A 65 3.08 0.41 -8.67
N PHE A 66 2.02 0.01 -7.96
CA PHE A 66 2.11 -0.88 -6.81
C PHE A 66 1.92 -2.32 -7.29
N SER A 67 2.95 -3.15 -7.11
CA SER A 67 2.90 -4.58 -7.39
C SER A 67 3.52 -5.34 -6.23
N ALA A 68 2.78 -6.29 -5.66
CA ALA A 68 3.25 -7.08 -4.54
C ALA A 68 2.92 -8.56 -4.73
N ALA A 69 3.91 -9.42 -4.53
CA ALA A 69 3.68 -10.86 -4.37
C ALA A 69 3.24 -11.16 -2.94
N VAL A 70 2.25 -12.03 -2.79
CA VAL A 70 1.78 -12.50 -1.49
C VAL A 70 2.59 -13.75 -1.11
N THR A 71 3.20 -13.73 0.06
CA THR A 71 4.04 -14.83 0.55
C THR A 71 3.59 -15.27 1.93
N GLN A 72 4.14 -16.39 2.43
CA GLN A 72 3.80 -16.90 3.76
C GLN A 72 4.14 -15.90 4.88
N ASP A 73 5.16 -15.08 4.68
CA ASP A 73 5.72 -14.11 5.61
C ASP A 73 5.25 -12.67 5.38
N GLY A 74 4.34 -12.42 4.43
CA GLY A 74 3.74 -11.11 4.21
C GLY A 74 3.58 -10.74 2.73
N LEU A 75 3.96 -9.51 2.39
CA LEU A 75 3.98 -8.99 1.03
C LEU A 75 5.40 -8.64 0.60
N HIS A 76 5.77 -9.04 -0.61
CA HIS A 76 6.98 -8.60 -1.29
C HIS A 76 6.61 -7.59 -2.36
N VAL A 77 6.77 -6.30 -2.05
CA VAL A 77 6.52 -5.19 -2.97
C VAL A 77 7.69 -5.07 -3.95
N GLU A 78 7.40 -5.17 -5.23
CA GLU A 78 8.37 -4.96 -6.30
C GLU A 78 8.57 -3.46 -6.52
N THR A 79 9.82 -3.00 -6.60
CA THR A 79 10.16 -1.60 -6.81
C THR A 79 11.37 -1.47 -7.72
N ALA A 80 11.60 -0.28 -8.27
CA ALA A 80 12.79 0.01 -9.07
C ALA A 80 14.11 -0.21 -8.30
N GLU A 81 14.11 -0.04 -6.97
CA GLU A 81 15.28 -0.24 -6.10
C GLU A 81 15.40 -1.70 -5.60
N GLY A 82 14.46 -2.58 -5.97
CA GLY A 82 14.41 -3.99 -5.57
C GLY A 82 13.17 -4.36 -4.76
N ARG A 83 13.18 -5.55 -4.16
CA ARG A 83 12.04 -6.06 -3.38
C ARG A 83 12.03 -5.50 -1.96
N ARG A 84 10.88 -4.98 -1.55
CA ARG A 84 10.61 -4.56 -0.17
C ARG A 84 9.68 -5.55 0.50
N HIS A 85 10.14 -6.18 1.58
CA HIS A 85 9.29 -7.02 2.43
C HIS A 85 8.49 -6.18 3.41
N LEU A 86 7.20 -6.46 3.48
CA LEU A 86 6.27 -6.02 4.52
C LEU A 86 5.77 -7.27 5.24
N ASN A 87 6.00 -7.37 6.54
CA ASN A 87 5.48 -8.48 7.32
C ASN A 87 3.96 -8.33 7.56
N TRP A 88 3.31 -9.33 8.14
CA TRP A 88 1.87 -9.26 8.37
C TRP A 88 1.41 -8.15 9.34
N ASP A 89 2.25 -7.75 10.28
CA ASP A 89 1.96 -6.62 11.17
C ASP A 89 1.98 -5.30 10.37
N ASP A 90 2.98 -5.11 9.51
CA ASP A 90 3.09 -3.95 8.59
C ASP A 90 1.87 -3.87 7.66
N VAL A 91 1.44 -5.01 7.10
CA VAL A 91 0.30 -5.10 6.18
C VAL A 91 -1.01 -4.78 6.89
N THR A 92 -1.18 -5.26 8.12
CA THR A 92 -2.37 -4.99 8.94
C THR A 92 -2.41 -3.52 9.36
N GLU A 93 -1.28 -2.95 9.77
CA GLU A 93 -1.17 -1.52 10.11
C GLU A 93 -1.52 -0.64 8.89
N LEU A 94 -1.01 -0.99 7.70
CA LEU A 94 -1.36 -0.29 6.47
C LEU A 94 -2.86 -0.40 6.16
N ALA A 95 -3.45 -1.59 6.33
CA ALA A 95 -4.87 -1.81 6.07
C ALA A 95 -5.75 -0.88 6.94
N GLU A 96 -5.43 -0.76 8.23
CA GLU A 96 -6.14 0.10 9.17
C GLU A 96 -5.97 1.58 8.82
N ARG A 97 -4.72 2.03 8.62
CA ARG A 97 -4.45 3.45 8.32
C ARG A 97 -5.09 3.89 7.00
N LEU A 98 -5.05 3.06 5.96
CA LEU A 98 -5.68 3.35 4.67
C LEU A 98 -7.21 3.43 4.73
N ALA A 99 -7.86 2.87 5.77
CA ALA A 99 -9.31 2.97 5.96
C ALA A 99 -9.73 4.25 6.70
N VAL A 100 -8.87 4.80 7.55
CA VAL A 100 -9.22 5.84 8.53
C VAL A 100 -8.70 7.22 8.15
N GLU A 101 -7.50 7.30 7.58
CA GLU A 101 -6.91 8.57 7.13
C GLU A 101 -7.76 9.21 6.01
#